data_AF-A0A8T4UB54-F1
#
_entry.id   AF-A0A8T4UB54-F1
#
_cell.length_a   1.000
_cell.length_b   1.000
_cell.length_c   1.000
_cell.angle_alpha   90.00
_cell.angle_beta   90.00
_cell.angle_gamma   90.00
#
_symmetry.space_group_name_H-M   'P 1'
#
loop_
_entity.id
_entity.type
_entity.pdbx_description
1 polymer ?
#
loop_
_entity_poly.entity_id
_entity_poly.type
_entity_poly.pdbx_seq_one_letter_code
_entity_poly.pdbx_strand_id
1 'polypeptide(L)'
;MGLYERELKQSKTEKRENLSLDEIKNLFLERGTKQEGIFELTQYFLRDYKIITISDIDEIFIYNNGVYEGNGEKVISRNIQEILEELSSIHVVNEILGHIKRTTYRKREQLEEPKNKLCLENGVLNLDKLKIEEHTSEIIFFNKLSVKYDEKADCIKIKKFLNEIVPESDVSILQEAVGYCLLKDYFIHKAFMLEGGGANG
;
A
#
# COMPACT_ATOMS: atom_id res chain seq x y z
N MET A 1 -40.97 -4.20 1.63
CA MET A 1 -39.95 -3.34 2.25
C MET A 1 -39.79 -2.10 1.38
N GLY A 2 -40.49 -1.04 1.76
CA GLY A 2 -40.77 0.13 0.92
C GLY A 2 -39.62 1.13 0.90
N LEU A 3 -39.65 2.04 -0.09
CA LEU A 3 -38.73 3.18 -0.24
C LEU A 3 -38.53 3.95 1.08
N TYR A 4 -39.56 4.03 1.92
CA TYR A 4 -39.54 4.64 3.25
C TYR A 4 -38.56 3.98 4.25
N GLU A 5 -38.38 2.65 4.22
CA GLU A 5 -37.42 1.96 5.09
C GLU A 5 -35.97 2.14 4.59
N ARG A 6 -35.79 2.36 3.28
CA ARG A 6 -34.48 2.69 2.69
C ARG A 6 -34.08 4.13 2.98
N GLU A 7 -35.03 5.06 2.91
CA GLU A 7 -34.84 6.46 3.30
C GLU A 7 -34.58 6.60 4.81
N LEU A 8 -35.24 5.83 5.68
CA LEU A 8 -34.93 5.79 7.11
C LEU A 8 -33.57 5.16 7.44
N LYS A 9 -33.09 4.20 6.62
CA LYS A 9 -31.72 3.68 6.73
C LYS A 9 -30.69 4.68 6.19
N GLN A 10 -30.97 5.37 5.08
CA GLN A 10 -30.12 6.44 4.56
C GLN A 10 -30.06 7.64 5.50
N SER A 11 -31.20 8.08 6.07
CA SER A 11 -31.24 9.20 7.02
C SER A 11 -30.65 8.86 8.39
N LYS A 12 -30.56 7.58 8.78
CA LYS A 12 -29.82 7.14 9.98
C LYS A 12 -28.32 6.96 9.75
N THR A 13 -27.90 6.84 8.49
CA THR A 13 -26.49 6.70 8.10
C THR A 13 -25.83 8.07 7.87
N GLU A 14 -26.63 9.09 7.56
CA GLU A 14 -26.15 10.47 7.37
C GLU A 14 -26.20 11.27 8.69
N LYS A 15 -25.02 11.53 9.26
CA LYS A 15 -24.70 12.24 10.51
C LYS A 15 -24.89 11.46 11.83
N ARG A 16 -24.24 10.29 11.97
CA ARG A 16 -23.67 9.95 13.29
C ARG A 16 -22.41 10.80 13.45
N GLU A 17 -22.35 11.62 14.50
CA GLU A 17 -21.09 12.26 14.89
C GLU A 17 -20.05 11.18 15.16
N ASN A 18 -18.83 11.36 14.65
CA ASN A 18 -17.75 10.41 14.87
C ASN A 18 -17.40 10.43 16.35
N LEU A 19 -17.61 9.30 17.04
CA LEU A 19 -17.22 9.13 18.42
C LEU A 19 -15.70 9.23 18.55
N SER A 20 -15.25 9.91 19.60
CA SER A 20 -13.87 9.87 20.09
C SER A 20 -13.51 8.47 20.59
N LEU A 21 -12.21 8.18 20.71
CA LEU A 21 -11.75 6.89 21.22
C LEU A 21 -12.23 6.63 22.66
N ASP A 22 -12.34 7.66 23.49
CA ASP A 22 -12.86 7.55 24.86
C ASP A 22 -14.36 7.19 24.85
N GLU A 23 -15.14 7.82 23.98
CA GLU A 23 -16.57 7.48 23.82
C GLU A 23 -16.75 6.05 23.29
N ILE A 24 -15.92 5.62 22.34
CA ILE A 24 -15.92 4.24 21.85
C ILE A 24 -15.56 3.27 22.98
N LYS A 25 -14.54 3.58 23.79
CA LYS A 25 -14.12 2.76 24.94
C LYS A 25 -15.25 2.63 25.97
N ASN A 26 -16.01 3.69 26.22
CA ASN A 26 -17.16 3.67 27.15
C ASN A 26 -18.26 2.68 26.71
N LEU A 27 -18.46 2.47 25.41
CA LEU A 27 -19.41 1.45 24.90
C LEU A 27 -19.02 0.01 25.28
N PHE A 28 -17.75 -0.24 25.64
CA PHE A 28 -17.33 -1.56 26.13
C PHE A 28 -17.57 -1.75 27.63
N LEU A 29 -17.75 -0.65 28.37
CA LEU A 29 -18.04 -0.66 29.82
C LEU A 29 -19.53 -0.76 30.10
N GLU A 30 -20.36 -0.20 29.22
CA GLU A 30 -21.81 -0.20 29.35
C GLU A 30 -22.43 -1.57 29.03
N ARG A 31 -23.42 -1.99 29.83
CA ARG A 31 -24.08 -3.28 29.62
C ARG A 31 -24.94 -3.24 28.36
N GLY A 32 -24.68 -4.17 27.45
CA GLY A 32 -25.50 -4.39 26.25
C GLY A 32 -25.06 -3.61 25.01
N THR A 33 -24.04 -2.75 25.11
CA THR A 33 -23.56 -1.89 24.02
C THR A 33 -22.24 -2.36 23.39
N LYS A 34 -21.67 -3.48 23.85
CA LYS A 34 -20.42 -4.05 23.32
C LYS A 34 -20.41 -4.21 21.80
N GLN A 35 -21.53 -4.65 21.20
CA GLN A 35 -21.63 -4.80 19.74
C GLN A 35 -21.53 -3.46 19.01
N GLU A 36 -22.05 -2.40 19.61
CA GLU A 36 -21.93 -1.03 19.10
C GLU A 36 -20.48 -0.55 19.24
N GLY A 37 -19.82 -0.84 20.37
CA GLY A 37 -18.38 -0.57 20.53
C GLY A 37 -17.51 -1.24 19.46
N ILE A 38 -17.75 -2.52 19.16
CA ILE A 38 -17.07 -3.25 18.06
C ILE A 38 -17.30 -2.57 16.72
N PHE A 39 -18.56 -2.19 16.44
CA PHE A 39 -18.91 -1.53 15.18
C PHE A 39 -18.20 -0.18 15.05
N GLU A 40 -18.27 0.67 16.07
CA GLU A 40 -17.70 2.02 16.04
C GLU A 40 -16.16 1.98 15.99
N LEU A 41 -15.53 1.05 16.72
CA LEU A 41 -14.08 0.84 16.63
C LEU A 41 -13.66 0.30 15.25
N THR A 42 -14.48 -0.55 14.63
CA THR A 42 -14.26 -0.97 13.24
C THR A 42 -14.33 0.22 12.27
N GLN A 43 -15.35 1.08 12.41
CA GLN A 43 -15.48 2.27 11.57
C GLN A 43 -14.32 3.25 11.77
N TYR A 44 -13.81 3.39 13.00
CA TYR A 44 -12.62 4.16 13.30
C TYR A 44 -11.42 3.69 12.45
N PHE A 45 -11.11 2.38 12.44
CA PHE A 45 -9.98 1.85 11.66
C PHE A 45 -10.18 2.02 10.15
N LEU A 46 -11.39 1.76 9.64
CA LEU A 46 -11.69 1.91 8.21
C LEU A 46 -11.61 3.37 7.72
N ARG A 47 -11.78 4.34 8.62
CA ARG A 47 -11.68 5.76 8.33
C ARG A 47 -10.24 6.26 8.38
N ASP A 48 -9.52 5.88 9.44
CA ASP A 48 -8.18 6.39 9.74
C ASP A 48 -7.10 5.73 8.87
N TYR A 49 -7.31 4.47 8.49
CA TYR A 49 -6.39 3.71 7.65
C TYR A 49 -6.97 3.50 6.25
N LYS A 50 -6.09 3.49 5.25
CA LYS A 50 -6.42 2.97 3.92
C LYS A 50 -6.08 1.48 3.92
N ILE A 51 -7.12 0.66 4.02
CA ILE A 51 -6.99 -0.78 4.21
C ILE A 51 -7.48 -1.52 2.96
N ILE A 52 -6.73 -2.53 2.53
CA ILE A 52 -7.17 -3.54 1.57
C ILE A 52 -6.97 -4.92 2.19
N THR A 53 -7.84 -5.87 1.88
CA THR A 53 -7.63 -7.28 2.24
C THR A 53 -7.53 -8.11 0.97
N ILE A 54 -6.42 -8.80 0.75
CA ILE A 54 -6.26 -9.63 -0.43
C ILE A 54 -6.99 -10.95 -0.21
N SER A 55 -8.01 -11.22 -1.04
CA SER A 55 -8.98 -12.30 -0.79
C SER A 55 -8.41 -13.73 -0.85
N ASP A 56 -7.34 -13.97 -1.60
CA ASP A 56 -6.79 -15.31 -1.81
C ASP A 56 -5.92 -15.79 -0.64
N ILE A 57 -5.25 -14.87 0.04
CA ILE A 57 -4.39 -15.12 1.20
C ILE A 57 -5.01 -14.66 2.53
N ASP A 58 -6.19 -14.02 2.47
CA ASP A 58 -6.93 -13.49 3.62
C ASP A 58 -6.10 -12.53 4.50
N GLU A 59 -5.18 -11.78 3.90
CA GLU A 59 -4.25 -10.89 4.59
C GLU A 59 -4.64 -9.41 4.44
N ILE A 60 -4.60 -8.68 5.56
CA ILE A 60 -4.84 -7.24 5.62
C ILE A 60 -3.54 -6.49 5.29
N PHE A 61 -3.63 -5.56 4.34
CA PHE A 61 -2.59 -4.60 4.02
C PHE A 61 -3.04 -3.19 4.37
N ILE A 62 -2.10 -2.39 4.87
CA ILE A 62 -2.33 -1.00 5.26
C ILE A 62 -1.41 -0.11 4.43
N TYR A 63 -1.97 0.96 3.87
CA TYR A 63 -1.16 1.96 3.18
C TYR A 63 -0.23 2.69 4.15
N ASN A 64 1.05 2.73 3.80
CA ASN A 64 2.08 3.46 4.50
C ASN A 64 3.03 4.12 3.47
N ASN A 65 2.97 5.45 3.38
CA ASN A 65 3.90 6.28 2.61
C ASN A 65 4.27 5.72 1.21
N GLY A 66 3.25 5.55 0.36
CA GLY A 66 3.40 5.15 -1.04
C GLY A 66 3.25 3.66 -1.33
N VAL A 67 3.21 2.79 -0.32
CA VAL A 67 3.03 1.34 -0.49
C VAL A 67 1.96 0.78 0.45
N TYR A 68 1.38 -0.35 0.08
CA TYR A 68 0.57 -1.18 0.94
C TYR A 68 1.46 -2.24 1.60
N GLU A 69 1.61 -2.15 2.92
CA GLU A 69 2.43 -3.05 3.71
C GLU A 69 1.56 -4.17 4.29
N GLY A 70 2.07 -5.40 4.25
CA GLY A 70 1.43 -6.55 4.90
C GLY A 70 1.48 -6.46 6.43
N ASN A 71 1.04 -7.52 7.12
CA ASN A 71 0.90 -7.55 8.59
C ASN A 71 -0.14 -6.55 9.17
N GLY A 72 -1.11 -6.07 8.39
CA GLY A 72 -2.12 -5.12 8.86
C GLY A 72 -2.90 -5.62 10.08
N GLU A 73 -3.12 -6.92 10.20
CA GLU A 73 -3.73 -7.53 11.39
C GLU A 73 -2.95 -7.27 12.67
N LYS A 74 -1.61 -7.36 12.63
CA LYS A 74 -0.77 -7.11 13.80
C LYS A 74 -0.82 -5.65 14.22
N VAL A 75 -0.81 -4.74 13.24
CA VAL A 75 -0.94 -3.29 13.48
C VAL A 75 -2.28 -2.98 14.14
N ILE A 76 -3.37 -3.46 13.57
CA ILE A 76 -4.72 -3.22 14.09
C ILE A 76 -4.90 -3.86 15.46
N SER A 77 -4.45 -5.11 15.65
CA SER A 77 -4.57 -5.81 16.95
C SER A 77 -3.81 -5.09 18.05
N ARG A 78 -2.61 -4.58 17.76
CA ARG A 78 -1.84 -3.76 18.70
C ARG A 78 -2.59 -2.48 19.06
N ASN A 79 -3.14 -1.78 18.07
CA ASN A 79 -3.90 -0.56 18.32
C ASN A 79 -5.18 -0.83 19.12
N ILE A 80 -5.89 -1.93 18.87
CA ILE A 80 -7.04 -2.34 19.68
C ILE A 80 -6.62 -2.55 21.14
N GLN A 81 -5.48 -3.22 21.37
CA GLN A 81 -4.95 -3.43 22.72
C GLN A 81 -4.59 -2.10 23.42
N GLU A 82 -4.00 -1.15 22.69
CA GLU A 82 -3.65 0.18 23.20
C GLU A 82 -4.90 1.02 23.52
N ILE A 83 -5.97 0.92 22.73
CA ILE A 83 -7.21 1.67 22.92
C ILE A 83 -8.07 1.07 24.04
N LEU A 84 -8.27 -0.25 24.04
CA LEU A 84 -9.21 -0.92 24.93
C LEU A 84 -8.59 -1.41 26.24
N GLU A 85 -7.25 -1.53 26.32
CA GLU A 85 -6.53 -1.98 27.51
C GLU A 85 -7.11 -3.30 28.07
N GLU A 86 -7.60 -3.34 29.32
CA GLU A 86 -8.20 -4.53 29.92
C GLU A 86 -9.49 -5.02 29.24
N LEU A 87 -10.15 -4.17 28.44
CA LEU A 87 -11.38 -4.50 27.71
C LEU A 87 -11.07 -5.25 26.39
N SER A 88 -9.81 -5.25 25.98
CA SER A 88 -9.32 -5.99 24.81
C SER A 88 -9.32 -7.49 25.09
N SER A 89 -10.32 -8.18 24.55
CA SER A 89 -10.37 -9.65 24.54
C SER A 89 -10.12 -10.18 23.13
N ILE A 90 -9.58 -11.40 23.04
CA ILE A 90 -9.33 -12.04 21.75
C ILE A 90 -10.58 -12.14 20.86
N HIS A 91 -11.76 -12.30 21.47
CA HIS A 91 -13.02 -12.31 20.75
C HIS A 91 -13.33 -10.95 20.10
N VAL A 92 -13.13 -9.85 20.83
CA VAL A 92 -13.32 -8.48 20.30
C VAL A 92 -12.35 -8.21 19.15
N VAL A 93 -11.07 -8.56 19.33
CA VAL A 93 -10.04 -8.39 18.28
C VAL A 93 -10.45 -9.15 17.02
N ASN A 94 -10.81 -10.43 17.14
CA ASN A 94 -11.19 -11.26 16.01
C ASN A 94 -12.46 -10.77 15.31
N GLU A 95 -13.45 -10.27 16.05
CA GLU A 95 -14.67 -9.70 15.46
C GLU A 95 -14.35 -8.45 14.64
N ILE A 96 -13.57 -7.52 15.20
CA ILE A 96 -13.16 -6.28 14.51
C ILE A 96 -12.36 -6.62 13.24
N LEU A 97 -11.33 -7.46 13.34
CA LEU A 97 -10.54 -7.89 12.18
C LEU A 97 -11.42 -8.56 11.12
N GLY A 98 -12.34 -9.44 11.54
CA GLY A 98 -13.28 -10.08 10.64
C GLY A 98 -14.19 -9.10 9.91
N HIS A 99 -14.67 -8.04 10.59
CA HIS A 99 -15.46 -6.99 9.96
C HIS A 99 -14.62 -6.17 8.97
N ILE A 100 -13.38 -5.82 9.32
CA ILE A 100 -12.46 -5.09 8.44
C ILE A 100 -12.21 -5.90 7.17
N LYS A 101 -11.87 -7.19 7.29
CA LYS A 101 -11.63 -8.08 6.14
C LYS A 101 -12.82 -8.12 5.19
N ARG A 102 -14.02 -8.46 5.72
CA ARG A 102 -15.26 -8.54 4.93
C ARG A 102 -15.62 -7.24 4.24
N THR A 103 -15.23 -6.10 4.79
CA THR A 103 -15.49 -4.77 4.22
C THR A 103 -14.44 -4.37 3.16
N THR A 104 -13.23 -4.93 3.22
CA THR A 104 -12.07 -4.46 2.44
C THR A 104 -11.52 -5.48 1.45
N TYR A 105 -12.17 -6.63 1.27
CA TYR A 105 -11.74 -7.64 0.32
C TYR A 105 -11.57 -7.10 -1.11
N ARG A 106 -10.44 -7.45 -1.70
CA ARG A 106 -10.09 -7.19 -3.10
C ARG A 106 -9.43 -8.45 -3.67
N LYS A 107 -9.82 -8.79 -4.90
CA LYS A 107 -9.13 -9.85 -5.63
C LYS A 107 -7.83 -9.31 -6.21
N ARG A 108 -6.85 -10.18 -6.43
CA ARG A 108 -5.52 -9.79 -6.91
C ARG A 108 -5.57 -9.08 -8.26
N GLU A 109 -6.49 -9.45 -9.13
CA GLU A 109 -6.69 -8.82 -10.45
C GLU A 109 -7.18 -7.37 -10.34
N GLN A 110 -7.66 -6.95 -9.17
CA GLN A 110 -8.07 -5.56 -8.90
C GLN A 110 -6.93 -4.72 -8.31
N LEU A 111 -5.77 -5.33 -8.03
CA LEU A 111 -4.64 -4.74 -7.32
C LEU A 111 -3.40 -4.64 -8.22
N GLU A 112 -3.60 -4.50 -9.53
CA GLU A 112 -2.51 -4.38 -10.50
C GLU A 112 -1.73 -3.08 -10.28
N GLU A 113 -0.41 -3.21 -10.12
CA GLU A 113 0.47 -2.05 -10.06
C GLU A 113 0.60 -1.43 -11.46
N PRO A 114 0.61 -0.08 -11.58
CA PRO A 114 0.80 0.59 -12.87
C PRO A 114 2.17 0.27 -13.47
N LYS A 115 2.18 -0.17 -14.73
CA LYS A 115 3.40 -0.53 -15.46
C LYS A 115 4.31 0.67 -15.79
N ASN A 116 3.72 1.84 -15.99
CA ASN A 116 4.40 3.08 -16.36
C ASN A 116 4.75 3.96 -15.15
N LYS A 117 4.66 3.44 -13.92
CA LYS A 117 4.99 4.20 -12.71
C LYS A 117 5.89 3.40 -11.77
N LEU A 118 6.83 4.10 -11.14
CA LEU A 118 7.72 3.55 -10.11
C LEU A 118 7.48 4.27 -8.79
N CYS A 119 7.31 3.49 -7.71
CA CYS A 119 7.25 4.04 -6.36
C CYS A 119 8.67 4.20 -5.81
N LEU A 120 9.08 5.43 -5.53
CA LEU A 120 10.42 5.84 -5.08
C LEU A 120 10.33 6.48 -3.69
N GLU A 121 11.45 6.80 -3.06
CA GLU A 121 11.46 7.35 -1.69
C GLU A 121 10.79 8.74 -1.61
N ASN A 122 10.90 9.55 -2.66
CA ASN A 122 10.39 10.92 -2.71
C ASN A 122 9.07 11.07 -3.48
N GLY A 123 8.42 9.98 -3.90
CA GLY A 123 7.16 10.03 -4.65
C GLY A 123 7.01 8.93 -5.68
N VAL A 124 6.04 9.10 -6.58
CA VAL A 124 5.76 8.17 -7.68
C VAL A 124 6.28 8.77 -8.99
N LEU A 125 7.31 8.16 -9.58
CA LEU A 125 7.83 8.57 -10.87
C LEU A 125 6.91 8.07 -11.99
N ASN A 126 6.34 8.99 -12.75
CA ASN A 126 5.62 8.72 -13.99
C ASN A 126 6.62 8.60 -15.14
N LEU A 127 6.78 7.40 -15.71
CA LEU A 127 7.79 7.10 -16.73
C LEU A 127 7.49 7.76 -18.08
N ASP A 128 6.22 8.02 -18.40
CA ASP A 128 5.85 8.68 -19.67
C ASP A 128 6.22 10.16 -19.67
N LYS A 129 6.14 10.80 -18.50
CA LYS A 129 6.40 12.24 -18.32
C LYS A 129 7.77 12.54 -17.71
N LEU A 130 8.43 11.53 -17.15
CA LEU A 130 9.62 11.63 -16.30
C LEU A 130 9.46 12.68 -15.19
N LYS A 131 8.32 12.62 -14.50
CA LYS A 131 8.00 13.55 -13.41
C LYS A 131 7.55 12.79 -12.17
N ILE A 132 7.91 13.35 -11.02
CA ILE A 132 7.48 12.83 -9.73
C ILE A 132 6.10 13.38 -9.37
N GLU A 133 5.22 12.48 -8.97
CA GLU A 133 3.89 12.73 -8.42
C GLU A 133 3.92 12.42 -6.91
N GLU A 134 3.05 13.06 -6.13
CA GLU A 134 2.94 12.75 -4.70
C GLU A 134 2.47 11.31 -4.48
N HIS A 135 2.89 10.72 -3.36
CA HIS A 135 2.38 9.42 -2.96
C HIS A 135 0.88 9.50 -2.67
N THR A 136 0.13 8.51 -3.15
CA THR A 136 -1.31 8.39 -2.90
C THR A 136 -1.68 6.92 -2.68
N SER A 137 -2.67 6.70 -1.80
CA SER A 137 -3.24 5.37 -1.59
C SER A 137 -4.11 4.88 -2.74
N GLU A 138 -4.46 5.77 -3.68
CA GLU A 138 -5.26 5.42 -4.86
C GLU A 138 -4.48 4.58 -5.87
N ILE A 139 -3.14 4.68 -5.85
CA ILE A 139 -2.26 3.88 -6.69
C ILE A 139 -1.67 2.77 -5.83
N ILE A 140 -1.93 1.53 -6.24
CA ILE A 140 -1.45 0.36 -5.50
C ILE A 140 0.01 0.11 -5.84
N PHE A 141 0.84 0.07 -4.80
CA PHE A 141 2.19 -0.45 -4.84
C PHE A 141 2.43 -1.34 -3.63
N PHE A 142 3.17 -2.43 -3.79
CA PHE A 142 3.59 -3.29 -2.67
C PHE A 142 5.07 -3.14 -2.33
N ASN A 143 5.84 -2.54 -3.24
CA ASN A 143 7.26 -2.29 -3.07
C ASN A 143 7.61 -0.86 -3.48
N LYS A 144 8.58 -0.30 -2.76
CA LYS A 144 9.14 1.04 -2.99
C LYS A 144 10.65 0.91 -3.14
N LEU A 145 11.20 1.56 -4.16
CA LEU A 145 12.65 1.65 -4.31
C LEU A 145 13.19 2.71 -3.36
N SER A 146 14.18 2.36 -2.54
CA SER A 146 14.85 3.24 -1.58
C SER A 146 15.84 4.20 -2.27
N VAL A 147 15.37 4.90 -3.30
CA VAL A 147 16.12 5.89 -4.07
C VAL A 147 15.25 7.12 -4.29
N LYS A 148 15.88 8.30 -4.36
CA LYS A 148 15.20 9.55 -4.72
C LYS A 148 15.41 9.85 -6.20
N TYR A 149 14.35 10.21 -6.89
CA TYR A 149 14.46 10.74 -8.24
C TYR A 149 14.91 12.21 -8.20
N ASP A 150 15.96 12.51 -8.95
CA ASP A 150 16.45 13.86 -9.21
C ASP A 150 16.73 13.98 -10.70
N GLU A 151 15.96 14.82 -11.39
CA GLU A 151 16.07 15.07 -12.84
C GLU A 151 17.44 15.64 -13.23
N LYS A 152 18.15 16.28 -12.29
CA LYS A 152 19.47 16.87 -12.52
C LYS A 152 20.61 15.95 -12.11
N ALA A 153 20.31 14.78 -11.53
CA ALA A 153 21.36 13.86 -11.11
C ALA A 153 22.13 13.34 -12.32
N ASP A 154 23.45 13.27 -12.16
CA ASP A 154 24.34 12.67 -13.14
C ASP A 154 25.17 11.55 -12.48
N CYS A 155 25.54 10.56 -13.28
CA CYS A 155 26.23 9.35 -12.84
C CYS A 155 27.64 9.26 -13.44
N ILE A 156 28.44 10.31 -13.29
CA ILE A 156 29.78 10.46 -13.91
C ILE A 156 30.66 9.23 -13.73
N LYS A 157 30.73 8.65 -12.52
CA LYS A 157 31.54 7.46 -12.24
C LYS A 157 31.06 6.23 -13.00
N ILE A 158 29.75 6.03 -13.09
CA ILE A 158 29.14 4.92 -13.84
C ILE A 158 29.35 5.12 -15.33
N LYS A 159 29.09 6.32 -15.86
CA LYS A 159 29.35 6.63 -17.27
C LYS A 159 30.80 6.39 -17.64
N LYS A 160 31.75 6.85 -16.82
CA LYS A 160 33.18 6.62 -17.02
C LYS A 160 33.49 5.12 -17.03
N PHE A 161 33.05 4.39 -16.00
CA PHE A 161 33.26 2.94 -15.91
C PHE A 161 32.73 2.21 -17.14
N LEU A 162 31.50 2.48 -17.58
CA LEU A 162 30.91 1.86 -18.77
C LEU A 162 31.75 2.12 -20.03
N ASN A 163 32.27 3.35 -20.22
CA ASN A 163 33.15 3.67 -21.34
C ASN A 163 34.53 3.01 -21.26
N GLU A 164 34.96 2.58 -20.07
CA GLU A 164 36.23 1.85 -19.88
C GLU A 164 36.09 0.35 -20.20
N ILE A 165 34.90 -0.22 -20.02
CA ILE A 165 34.68 -1.68 -20.12
C ILE A 165 34.01 -2.14 -21.41
N VAL A 166 33.36 -1.24 -22.16
CA VAL A 166 32.72 -1.55 -23.44
C VAL A 166 32.96 -0.44 -24.49
N PRO A 167 32.83 -0.75 -25.79
CA PRO A 167 32.81 0.27 -26.85
C PRO A 167 31.69 1.30 -26.63
N GLU A 168 31.91 2.53 -27.11
CA GLU A 168 30.94 3.64 -26.97
C GLU A 168 29.54 3.30 -27.51
N SER A 169 29.47 2.50 -28.59
CA SER A 169 28.21 2.03 -29.18
C SER A 169 27.34 1.22 -28.20
N ASP A 170 27.98 0.54 -27.24
CA ASP A 170 27.33 -0.45 -26.38
C ASP A 170 26.97 0.14 -25.01
N VAL A 171 27.51 1.31 -24.67
CA VAL A 171 27.21 2.01 -23.40
C VAL A 171 25.72 2.29 -23.25
N SER A 172 25.07 2.74 -24.33
CA SER A 172 23.63 3.01 -24.34
C SER A 172 22.80 1.74 -24.09
N ILE A 173 23.18 0.62 -24.72
CA ILE A 173 22.52 -0.68 -24.56
C ILE A 173 22.62 -1.15 -23.10
N LEU A 174 23.78 -1.00 -22.45
CA LEU A 174 23.92 -1.36 -21.04
C LEU A 174 23.08 -0.47 -20.11
N GLN A 175 22.98 0.83 -20.40
CA GLN A 175 22.12 1.74 -19.64
C GLN A 175 20.64 1.37 -19.82
N GLU A 176 20.23 1.08 -21.05
CA GLU A 176 18.88 0.59 -21.36
C GLU A 176 18.59 -0.76 -20.67
N ALA A 177 19.57 -1.67 -20.61
CA ALA A 177 19.43 -2.95 -19.92
C ALA A 177 19.17 -2.77 -18.42
N VAL A 178 19.90 -1.86 -17.77
CA VAL A 178 19.67 -1.52 -16.35
C VAL A 178 18.31 -0.86 -16.17
N GLY A 179 17.94 0.08 -17.05
CA GLY A 179 16.62 0.73 -17.02
C GLY A 179 15.47 -0.26 -17.22
N TYR A 180 15.64 -1.22 -18.12
CA TYR A 180 14.67 -2.28 -18.38
C TYR A 180 14.40 -3.14 -17.15
N CYS A 181 15.43 -3.43 -16.34
CA CYS A 181 15.26 -4.15 -15.08
C CYS A 181 14.41 -3.40 -14.03
N LEU A 182 14.19 -2.09 -14.19
CA LEU A 182 13.31 -1.30 -13.33
C LEU A 182 11.84 -1.37 -13.76
N LEU A 183 11.56 -1.79 -15.00
CA LEU A 183 10.20 -1.89 -15.51
C LEU A 183 9.48 -3.10 -14.93
N LYS A 184 8.18 -2.94 -14.69
CA LYS A 184 7.30 -4.01 -14.21
C LYS A 184 6.72 -4.87 -15.33
N ASP A 185 7.21 -4.69 -16.55
CA ASP A 185 6.77 -5.41 -17.74
C ASP A 185 7.97 -5.99 -18.49
N TYR A 186 7.81 -7.18 -19.05
CA TYR A 186 8.86 -7.94 -19.72
C TYR A 186 8.65 -8.03 -21.23
N PHE A 187 8.19 -6.94 -21.85
CA PHE A 187 7.71 -6.93 -23.24
C PHE A 187 8.82 -7.14 -24.30
N ILE A 188 10.10 -6.92 -23.95
CA ILE A 188 11.20 -7.03 -24.90
C ILE A 188 11.59 -8.50 -25.14
N HIS A 189 11.31 -9.40 -24.18
CA HIS A 189 11.64 -10.83 -24.27
C HIS A 189 13.09 -11.11 -24.73
N LYS A 190 14.08 -10.41 -24.14
CA LYS A 190 15.51 -10.58 -24.42
C LYS A 190 16.29 -10.94 -23.17
N ALA A 191 17.46 -11.55 -23.37
CA ALA A 191 18.48 -11.75 -22.36
C ALA A 191 19.72 -10.94 -22.75
N PHE A 192 20.40 -10.38 -21.74
CA PHE A 192 21.68 -9.69 -21.92
C PHE A 192 22.80 -10.63 -21.49
N MET A 193 23.80 -10.81 -22.35
CA MET A 193 24.98 -11.63 -22.05
C MET A 193 26.20 -10.70 -21.97
N LEU A 194 26.83 -10.67 -20.80
CA LEU A 194 28.05 -9.90 -20.56
C LEU A 194 29.25 -10.83 -20.68
N GLU A 195 30.03 -10.68 -21.75
CA GLU A 195 31.23 -11.47 -22.00
C GLU A 195 32.48 -10.59 -21.81
N GLY A 196 33.48 -11.11 -21.09
CA GLY A 196 34.75 -10.42 -20.90
C GLY A 196 35.86 -11.38 -20.49
N GLY A 197 37.10 -11.01 -20.79
CA GLY A 197 38.31 -11.81 -20.48
C GLY A 197 38.72 -11.87 -19.01
N GLY A 198 37.88 -11.36 -18.08
CA GLY A 198 38.16 -11.23 -16.65
C GLY A 198 38.64 -9.83 -16.24
N ALA A 199 38.37 -9.44 -14.99
CA ALA A 199 38.74 -8.16 -14.37
C ALA A 199 38.16 -6.87 -14.99
N ASN A 200 37.04 -6.99 -15.72
CA ASN A 200 36.37 -5.87 -16.42
C ASN A 200 35.04 -5.46 -15.77
N GLY A 201 34.77 -5.87 -14.52
CA GLY A 201 33.47 -5.76 -13.84
C GLY A 201 33.60 -5.44 -12.37
#